data_AF-F2UGH0-F1
#
_entry.id   AF-F2UGH0-F1
#
_cell.length_a   1.000
_cell.length_b   1.000
_cell.length_c   1.000
_cell.angle_alpha   90.00
_cell.angle_beta   90.00
_cell.angle_gamma   90.00
#
_symmetry.space_group_name_H-M   'P 1'
#
loop_
_entity.id
_entity.type
_entity.pdbx_description
1 polymer ?
#
loop_
_entity_poly.entity_id
_entity_poly.type
_entity_poly.pdbx_seq_one_letter_code
_entity_poly.pdbx_strand_id
1 'polypeptide(L)'
;MSGLVGGFMQQVGCIMFMATAPVLWYQSLLITDVMDIVAVDPGYLCMTLGMLITAEAFLYLQLPIDIIPDFIPVLGKCDDALAYIAAAAGGLLTVAGASSWIASDDGPSLDLHMAE
;
A
#
# COMPACT_ATOMS: atom_id res chain seq x y z
N MET A 1 -4.61 13.92 30.84
CA MET A 1 -5.08 14.64 29.63
C MET A 1 -4.14 14.50 28.43
N SER A 2 -2.85 14.24 28.61
CA SER A 2 -1.89 14.03 27.49
C SER A 2 -2.15 12.78 26.65
N GLY A 3 -2.58 11.66 27.25
CA GLY A 3 -2.86 10.41 26.51
C GLY A 3 -4.09 10.46 25.61
N LEU A 4 -5.12 11.22 25.98
CA LEU A 4 -6.37 11.34 25.19
C LEU A 4 -6.13 12.13 23.90
N VAL A 5 -5.37 13.22 23.99
CA VAL A 5 -5.00 14.04 22.82
C VAL A 5 -4.06 13.27 21.89
N GLY A 6 -3.15 12.47 22.45
CA GLY A 6 -2.25 11.60 21.68
C GLY A 6 -3.00 10.56 20.84
N GLY A 7 -3.93 9.81 21.47
CA GLY A 7 -4.74 8.81 20.76
C GLY A 7 -5.64 9.42 19.68
N PHE A 8 -6.23 10.59 19.95
CA PHE A 8 -7.05 11.29 18.97
C PHE A 8 -6.24 11.78 17.76
N MET A 9 -5.06 12.36 17.98
CA MET A 9 -4.19 12.81 16.88
C MET A 9 -3.69 11.64 16.03
N GLN A 10 -3.35 10.51 16.65
CA GLN A 10 -3.00 9.28 15.93
C GLN A 10 -4.15 8.80 15.05
N GLN A 11 -5.38 8.77 15.58
CA GLN A 11 -6.55 8.34 14.82
C GLN A 11 -6.82 9.24 13.61
N VAL A 12 -6.78 10.57 13.79
CA VAL A 12 -6.94 11.52 12.69
C VAL A 12 -5.84 11.31 11.65
N GLY A 13 -4.59 11.09 12.08
CA GLY A 13 -3.46 10.80 11.18
C GLY A 13 -3.68 9.54 10.35
N CYS A 14 -4.08 8.43 10.98
CA CYS A 14 -4.36 7.17 10.28
C CYS A 14 -5.49 7.35 9.27
N ILE A 15 -6.63 7.94 9.67
CA ILE A 15 -7.77 8.14 8.76
C ILE A 15 -7.39 9.03 7.57
N MET A 16 -6.65 10.12 7.82
CA MET A 16 -6.20 11.01 6.75
C MET A 16 -5.26 10.30 5.79
N PHE A 17 -4.32 9.50 6.28
CA PHE A 17 -3.45 8.70 5.42
C PHE A 17 -4.28 7.72 4.59
N MET A 18 -5.13 6.92 5.23
CA MET A 18 -5.92 5.90 4.55
C MET A 18 -6.85 6.47 3.47
N ALA A 19 -7.38 7.67 3.69
CA ALA A 19 -8.21 8.36 2.71
C ALA A 19 -7.38 8.95 1.54
N THR A 20 -6.17 9.43 1.80
CA THR A 20 -5.38 10.20 0.82
C THR A 20 -4.36 9.35 0.06
N ALA A 21 -3.76 8.34 0.67
CA ALA A 21 -2.71 7.53 0.07
C ALA A 21 -3.17 6.80 -1.20
N PRO A 22 -4.37 6.20 -1.28
CA PRO A 22 -4.86 5.59 -2.53
C PRO A 22 -5.05 6.62 -3.65
N VAL A 23 -5.52 7.82 -3.31
CA VAL A 23 -5.69 8.91 -4.27
C VAL A 23 -4.34 9.39 -4.77
N LEU A 24 -3.38 9.59 -3.87
CA LEU A 24 -2.03 10.04 -4.24
C LEU A 24 -1.28 8.99 -5.05
N TRP A 25 -1.43 7.71 -4.73
CA TRP A 25 -0.90 6.61 -5.53
C TRP A 25 -1.52 6.59 -6.92
N TYR A 26 -2.84 6.72 -7.04
CA TYR A 26 -3.48 6.82 -8.35
C TYR A 26 -3.03 8.04 -9.15
N GLN A 27 -2.90 9.20 -8.50
CA GLN A 27 -2.41 10.42 -9.13
C GLN A 27 -0.94 10.28 -9.59
N SER A 28 -0.08 9.59 -8.84
CA SER A 28 1.30 9.35 -9.27
C SER A 28 1.37 8.46 -10.51
N LEU A 29 0.43 7.51 -10.68
CA LEU A 29 0.32 6.74 -11.91
C LEU A 29 -0.01 7.61 -13.13
N LEU A 30 -0.89 8.61 -12.94
CA LEU A 30 -1.33 9.51 -14.00
C LEU A 30 -0.29 10.56 -14.39
N ILE A 31 0.48 11.05 -13.42
CA ILE A 31 1.41 12.17 -13.63
C ILE A 31 2.73 11.71 -14.27
N THR A 32 3.17 10.48 -14.01
CA THR A 32 4.55 10.06 -14.32
C THR A 32 4.69 9.26 -15.62
N ASP A 33 3.73 9.36 -16.54
CA ASP A 33 3.59 8.44 -17.70
C ASP A 33 3.74 6.97 -17.27
N VAL A 34 3.36 6.64 -16.02
CA VAL A 34 3.60 5.32 -15.45
C VAL A 34 2.85 4.29 -16.26
N MET A 35 1.72 4.64 -16.88
CA MET A 35 0.97 3.75 -17.76
C MET A 35 1.81 3.20 -18.93
N ASP A 36 2.81 3.94 -19.40
CA ASP A 36 3.77 3.44 -20.39
C ASP A 36 4.77 2.48 -19.75
N ILE A 37 5.23 2.77 -18.52
CA ILE A 37 6.05 1.84 -17.72
C ILE A 37 5.27 0.56 -17.38
N VAL A 38 3.98 0.66 -17.04
CA VAL A 38 3.09 -0.49 -16.78
C VAL A 38 2.91 -1.34 -18.03
N ALA A 39 2.80 -0.70 -19.19
CA ALA A 39 2.68 -1.40 -20.46
C ALA A 39 3.94 -2.21 -20.80
N VAL A 40 5.10 -1.76 -20.31
CA VAL A 40 6.40 -2.45 -20.47
C VAL A 40 6.63 -3.49 -19.37
N ASP A 41 6.38 -3.13 -18.11
CA ASP A 41 6.52 -4.01 -16.95
C ASP A 41 5.36 -3.85 -15.95
N PRO A 42 4.38 -4.77 -15.98
CA PRO A 42 3.28 -4.79 -15.02
C PRO A 42 3.75 -5.11 -13.58
N GLY A 43 4.98 -5.58 -13.40
CA GLY A 43 5.60 -5.84 -12.10
C GLY A 43 5.66 -4.60 -11.22
N TYR A 44 5.91 -3.43 -11.80
CA TYR A 44 5.94 -2.15 -11.08
C TYR A 44 4.59 -1.80 -10.43
N LEU A 45 3.47 -2.08 -11.13
CA LEU A 45 2.13 -1.92 -10.54
C LEU A 45 1.92 -2.86 -9.38
N CYS A 46 2.21 -4.15 -9.56
CA CYS A 46 2.07 -5.14 -8.51
C CYS A 46 2.89 -4.76 -7.28
N MET A 47 4.13 -4.29 -7.48
CA MET A 47 5.00 -3.87 -6.41
C MET A 47 4.41 -2.69 -5.62
N THR A 48 4.06 -1.59 -6.31
CA THR A 48 3.59 -0.37 -5.65
C THR A 48 2.19 -0.50 -5.07
N LEU A 49 1.27 -1.19 -5.77
CA LEU A 49 -0.06 -1.52 -5.27
C LEU A 49 0.02 -2.44 -4.05
N GLY A 50 0.90 -3.44 -4.10
CA GLY A 50 1.14 -4.35 -2.98
C GLY A 50 1.58 -3.60 -1.73
N MET A 51 2.55 -2.68 -1.87
CA MET A 51 3.04 -1.86 -0.76
C MET A 51 1.93 -0.99 -0.18
N LEU A 52 1.11 -0.37 -1.04
CA LEU A 52 -0.03 0.45 -0.61
C LEU A 52 -1.02 -0.39 0.19
N ILE A 53 -1.47 -1.54 -0.35
CA ILE A 53 -2.44 -2.41 0.33
C ILE A 53 -1.90 -2.88 1.69
N THR A 54 -0.63 -3.25 1.76
CA THR A 54 -0.01 -3.65 3.03
C THR A 54 0.03 -2.52 4.04
N ALA A 55 0.42 -1.31 3.60
CA ALA A 55 0.47 -0.14 4.48
C ALA A 55 -0.93 0.23 5.02
N GLU A 56 -1.93 0.27 4.14
CA GLU A 56 -3.34 0.52 4.48
C GLU A 56 -3.88 -0.51 5.48
N ALA A 57 -3.61 -1.79 5.24
CA ALA A 57 -4.07 -2.87 6.11
C ALA A 57 -3.42 -2.81 7.50
N PHE A 58 -2.13 -2.48 7.60
CA PHE A 58 -1.49 -2.29 8.91
C PHE A 58 -1.99 -1.03 9.62
N LEU A 59 -2.22 0.06 8.89
CA LEU A 59 -2.79 1.28 9.47
C LEU A 59 -4.21 1.06 9.99
N TYR A 60 -4.99 0.25 9.28
CA TYR A 60 -6.32 -0.18 9.71
C TYR A 60 -6.25 -0.84 11.09
N LEU A 61 -5.37 -1.83 11.24
CA LEU A 61 -5.16 -2.57 12.49
C LEU A 61 -4.60 -1.70 13.65
N GLN A 62 -4.11 -0.50 13.35
CA GLN A 62 -3.63 0.46 14.36
C GLN A 62 -4.69 1.50 14.74
N LEU A 63 -5.88 1.47 14.12
CA LEU A 63 -6.97 2.35 14.50
C LEU A 63 -7.46 1.97 15.91
N PRO A 64 -7.65 2.97 16.80
CA PRO A 64 -8.19 2.70 18.14
C PRO A 64 -9.70 2.38 18.13
N ILE A 65 -10.36 2.59 16.99
CA ILE A 65 -11.79 2.31 16.77
C ILE A 65 -11.91 1.71 15.38
N ASP A 66 -12.38 0.46 15.32
CA ASP A 66 -12.64 -0.23 14.06
C ASP A 66 -13.83 0.39 13.33
N ILE A 67 -13.79 0.37 12.00
CA ILE A 67 -14.93 0.83 11.19
C ILE A 67 -16.12 -0.10 11.42
N ILE A 68 -15.88 -1.40 11.57
CA ILE A 68 -16.87 -2.38 12.02
C ILE A 68 -16.70 -2.58 13.52
N PRO A 69 -17.64 -2.11 14.35
CA PRO A 69 -17.44 -2.16 15.78
C PRO A 69 -17.34 -3.59 16.32
N ASP A 70 -16.35 -3.79 17.20
CA ASP A 70 -16.11 -5.03 17.94
C ASP A 70 -17.29 -5.55 18.78
N PHE A 71 -18.30 -4.71 19.05
CA PHE A 71 -19.51 -5.14 19.75
C PHE A 71 -20.33 -6.16 18.95
N ILE A 72 -20.03 -6.39 17.66
CA ILE A 72 -20.63 -7.44 16.85
C ILE A 72 -19.66 -8.65 16.80
N PRO A 73 -19.89 -9.71 17.60
CA PRO A 73 -18.87 -10.72 17.91
C PRO A 73 -18.29 -11.49 16.72
N VAL A 74 -19.04 -11.59 15.64
CA VAL A 74 -18.63 -12.30 14.41
C VAL A 74 -18.11 -11.31 13.38
N LEU A 75 -18.74 -10.15 13.21
CA LEU A 75 -18.38 -9.20 12.17
C LEU A 75 -17.07 -8.46 12.48
N GLY A 76 -16.82 -8.05 13.74
CA GLY A 76 -15.55 -7.39 14.11
C GLY A 76 -14.34 -8.30 13.89
N LYS A 77 -14.43 -9.57 14.30
CA LYS A 77 -13.36 -10.55 14.05
C LYS A 77 -13.14 -10.85 12.57
N CYS A 78 -14.19 -10.81 11.76
CA CYS A 78 -14.07 -10.97 10.32
C CYS A 78 -13.36 -9.78 9.68
N ASP A 79 -13.62 -8.57 10.18
CA ASP A 79 -13.01 -7.33 9.70
C ASP A 79 -11.49 -7.31 9.94
N ASP A 80 -11.06 -7.62 11.16
CA ASP A 80 -9.63 -7.77 11.48
C ASP A 80 -8.96 -8.85 10.63
N ALA A 81 -9.63 -9.99 10.46
CA ALA A 81 -9.11 -11.08 9.65
C ALA A 81 -8.94 -10.65 8.18
N LEU A 82 -9.87 -9.86 7.65
CA LEU A 82 -9.75 -9.29 6.30
C LEU A 82 -8.56 -8.33 6.21
N ALA A 83 -8.33 -7.49 7.21
CA ALA A 83 -7.15 -6.61 7.25
C ALA A 83 -5.85 -7.43 7.26
N TYR A 84 -5.74 -8.48 8.07
CA TYR A 84 -4.55 -9.36 8.04
C TYR A 84 -4.37 -10.07 6.70
N ILE A 85 -5.46 -10.55 6.08
CA ILE A 85 -5.42 -11.16 4.76
C ILE A 85 -4.98 -10.14 3.71
N ALA A 86 -5.50 -8.92 3.75
CA ALA A 86 -5.11 -7.84 2.87
C ALA A 86 -3.62 -7.49 3.03
N ALA A 87 -3.13 -7.39 4.28
CA ALA A 87 -1.72 -7.13 4.55
C ALA A 87 -0.81 -8.22 3.94
N ALA A 88 -1.18 -9.50 4.12
CA ALA A 88 -0.46 -10.63 3.56
C ALA A 88 -0.53 -10.67 2.03
N ALA A 89 -1.71 -10.45 1.45
CA ALA A 89 -1.90 -10.41 0.00
C ALA A 89 -1.11 -9.26 -0.65
N GLY A 90 -1.15 -8.06 -0.06
CA GLY A 90 -0.34 -6.92 -0.50
C GLY A 90 1.16 -7.20 -0.39
N GLY A 91 1.60 -7.89 0.66
CA GLY A 91 3.01 -8.25 0.84
C GLY A 91 3.48 -9.24 -0.22
N LEU A 92 2.66 -10.26 -0.50
CA LEU A 92 2.93 -11.21 -1.58
C LEU A 92 2.93 -10.53 -2.95
N LEU A 93 1.98 -9.63 -3.20
CA LEU A 93 1.92 -8.86 -4.46
C LEU A 93 3.15 -7.96 -4.62
N THR A 94 3.64 -7.37 -3.52
CA THR A 94 4.87 -6.58 -3.49
C THR A 94 6.07 -7.42 -3.94
N VAL A 95 6.24 -8.59 -3.31
CA VAL A 95 7.35 -9.50 -3.60
C VAL A 95 7.27 -10.04 -5.02
N ALA A 96 6.07 -10.41 -5.47
CA ALA A 96 5.85 -10.91 -6.84
C ALA A 96 6.13 -9.83 -7.89
N GLY A 97 5.72 -8.58 -7.65
CA GLY A 97 6.01 -7.46 -8.54
C GLY A 97 7.49 -7.11 -8.59
N ALA A 98 8.17 -7.11 -7.43
CA ALA A 98 9.60 -6.88 -7.36
C ALA A 98 10.39 -8.01 -8.05
N SER A 99 9.98 -9.27 -7.88
CA SER A 99 10.65 -10.39 -8.54
C SER A 99 10.45 -10.39 -10.05
N SER A 100 9.28 -9.98 -10.55
CA SER A 100 9.07 -9.82 -11.99
C SER A 100 9.93 -8.68 -12.57
N TRP A 101 10.04 -7.55 -11.86
CA TRP A 101 10.87 -6.41 -12.29
C TRP A 101 12.37 -6.75 -12.31
N ILE A 102 12.85 -7.52 -11.33
CA ILE A 102 14.24 -8.01 -11.32
C ILE A 102 14.49 -9.03 -12.44
N ALA A 103 13.46 -9.80 -12.81
CA ALA A 103 13.56 -10.85 -13.84
C ALA A 103 13.37 -10.33 -15.27
N SER A 104 12.74 -9.17 -15.47
CA SER A 104 12.73 -8.49 -16.77
C SER A 104 14.15 -8.01 -17.11
N ASP A 105 14.59 -8.27 -18.34
CA ASP A 105 15.93 -7.97 -18.89
C ASP A 105 16.25 -6.45 -18.96
N ASP A 106 15.34 -5.60 -18.45
CA ASP A 106 15.39 -4.14 -18.39
C ASP A 106 15.76 -3.60 -16.98
N GLY A 107 16.18 -4.46 -16.03
CA GLY A 107 16.74 -4.01 -14.74
C GLY A 107 17.83 -2.96 -14.99
N PRO A 108 18.04 -1.95 -14.10
CA PRO A 108 18.62 -0.65 -14.42
C PRO A 108 19.93 -0.74 -15.21
N SER A 109 19.80 -0.90 -16.52
CA SER A 109 20.81 -0.60 -17.51
C SER A 109 20.82 0.91 -17.53
N LEU A 110 21.56 1.47 -16.57
CA LEU A 110 22.40 2.61 -16.85
C LEU A 110 23.18 2.24 -18.11
N ASP A 111 22.58 2.52 -19.27
CA ASP A 111 23.26 2.64 -20.54
C ASP A 111 24.29 3.76 -20.35
N LEU A 112 25.42 3.38 -19.75
CA LEU A 112 26.69 4.07 -19.72
C LEU A 112 27.30 4.16 -21.13
N HIS A 113 26.47 4.08 -22.17
CA HIS A 113 26.78 4.31 -23.58
C HIS A 113 26.72 5.80 -23.98
N MET A 114 26.63 6.72 -23.00
CA MET A 114 26.73 8.19 -23.23
C MET A 114 28.07 8.79 -22.80
N ALA A 115 29.09 7.96 -22.52
CA ALA A 115 30.44 8.43 -22.18
C ALA A 115 31.50 7.82 -23.12
N GLU A 116 31.34 8.09 -24.43
CA GLU A 116 32.48 8.22 -25.35
C GLU A 116 32.81 9.70 -25.56
#